data_AF-A0AAF0LQR6-F1
#
_entry.id   AF-A0AAF0LQR6-F1
#
_cell.length_a   1.000
_cell.length_b   1.000
_cell.length_c   1.000
_cell.angle_alpha   90.00
_cell.angle_beta   90.00
_cell.angle_gamma   90.00
#
_symmetry.space_group_name_H-M   'P 1'
#
loop_
_entity.id
_entity.type
_entity.pdbx_description
1 polymer ?
#
loop_
_entity_poly.entity_id
_entity_poly.type
_entity_poly.pdbx_seq_one_letter_code
_entity_poly.pdbx_strand_id
1 'polypeptide(L)'
;MRLQRTDHAPAAAERTWEQVVHTDRIRALSSTDPADVRVQPVDSTCWRVVDAAAAWGDPEMLIGFVERTADGFDCTLMAALHEREHTSSLQAAHEYFEHQCGGRHLVDHGSRSQR
;
A
#
# COMPACT_ATOMS: atom_id res chain seq x y z
N MET A 1 -5.59 3.74 51.95
CA MET A 1 -5.49 4.48 50.67
C MET A 1 -5.16 3.47 49.58
N ARG A 2 -6.08 3.22 48.64
CA ARG A 2 -5.90 2.25 47.54
C ARG A 2 -5.78 3.05 46.26
N LEU A 3 -4.58 3.11 45.67
CA LEU A 3 -4.34 3.73 44.37
C LEU A 3 -5.05 2.87 43.31
N GLN A 4 -6.17 3.37 42.79
CA GLN A 4 -6.77 2.82 41.57
C GLN A 4 -5.84 3.18 40.41
N ARG A 5 -5.08 2.21 39.91
CA ARG A 5 -4.52 2.27 38.55
C ARG A 5 -5.73 2.25 37.62
N THR A 6 -6.05 3.40 37.03
CA THR A 6 -7.02 3.48 35.95
C THR A 6 -6.57 2.62 34.78
N ASP A 7 -7.49 1.79 34.36
CA ASP A 7 -7.47 0.88 33.23
C ASP A 7 -6.82 1.41 31.95
N HIS A 8 -6.23 0.46 31.23
CA HIS A 8 -5.93 0.44 29.81
C HIS A 8 -6.84 1.35 28.95
N ALA A 9 -6.23 2.33 28.26
CA ALA A 9 -6.77 2.85 27.02
C ALA A 9 -5.66 3.20 25.99
N PRO A 10 -4.95 2.21 25.40
CA PRO A 10 -4.12 2.46 24.22
C PRO A 10 -4.92 2.31 22.91
N ALA A 11 -5.94 1.45 22.88
CA ALA A 11 -6.57 0.99 21.63
C ALA A 11 -7.36 2.06 20.84
N ALA A 12 -7.88 3.11 21.49
CA ALA A 12 -8.68 4.14 20.79
C ALA A 12 -7.81 5.15 20.04
N ALA A 13 -6.67 5.54 20.63
CA ALA A 13 -5.71 6.43 19.99
C ALA A 13 -4.91 5.71 18.89
N GLU A 14 -4.54 4.45 19.14
CA GLU A 14 -3.87 3.58 18.16
C GLU A 14 -4.72 3.37 16.90
N ARG A 15 -6.00 2.99 17.06
CA ARG A 15 -6.94 2.83 15.93
C ARG A 15 -7.15 4.11 15.12
N THR A 16 -7.06 5.27 15.77
CA THR A 16 -7.25 6.56 15.09
C THR A 16 -6.04 6.89 14.20
N TRP A 17 -4.83 6.64 14.69
CA TRP A 17 -3.61 6.90 13.90
C TRP A 17 -3.47 5.93 12.73
N GLU A 18 -3.77 4.64 12.94
CA GLU A 18 -3.80 3.63 11.87
C GLU A 18 -4.76 4.03 10.74
N GLN A 19 -5.96 4.54 11.08
CA GLN A 19 -6.94 5.01 10.11
C GLN A 19 -6.47 6.23 9.31
N VAL A 20 -5.81 7.19 9.97
CA VAL A 20 -5.26 8.39 9.30
C VAL A 20 -4.17 7.98 8.33
N VAL A 21 -3.19 7.18 8.77
CA VAL A 21 -2.11 6.67 7.91
C VAL A 21 -2.69 5.89 6.73
N HIS A 22 -3.64 4.99 6.97
CA HIS A 22 -4.28 4.22 5.91
C HIS A 22 -5.00 5.12 4.88
N THR A 23 -5.69 6.16 5.35
CA THR A 23 -6.39 7.12 4.47
C THR A 23 -5.41 7.92 3.62
N ASP A 24 -4.31 8.39 4.21
CA ASP A 24 -3.28 9.13 3.47
C ASP A 24 -2.58 8.24 2.45
N ARG A 25 -2.37 6.95 2.77
CA ARG A 25 -1.81 5.96 1.82
C ARG A 25 -2.74 5.70 0.63
N ILE A 26 -4.05 5.59 0.86
CA ILE A 26 -5.03 5.46 -0.23
C ILE A 26 -5.02 6.72 -1.10
N ARG A 27 -4.97 7.90 -0.49
CA ARG A 27 -4.93 9.17 -1.23
C ARG A 27 -3.68 9.25 -2.10
N ALA A 28 -2.51 8.98 -1.52
CA ALA A 28 -1.23 8.97 -2.23
C ALA A 28 -1.27 8.00 -3.42
N LEU A 29 -1.70 6.77 -3.19
CA LEU A 29 -1.85 5.75 -4.25
C LEU A 29 -2.78 6.22 -5.38
N SER A 30 -3.88 6.88 -5.04
CA SER A 30 -4.85 7.40 -6.02
C SER A 30 -4.29 8.58 -6.84
N SER A 31 -3.35 9.35 -6.28
CA SER A 31 -2.71 10.50 -6.94
C SER A 31 -1.47 10.14 -7.75
N THR A 32 -0.83 9.00 -7.47
CA THR A 32 0.33 8.54 -8.23
C THR A 32 -0.04 8.25 -9.68
N ASP A 33 0.70 8.83 -10.63
CA ASP A 33 0.62 8.47 -12.03
C ASP A 33 1.21 7.06 -12.23
N PRO A 34 0.48 6.10 -12.82
CA PRO A 34 1.02 4.78 -13.15
C PRO A 34 2.36 4.84 -13.90
N ALA A 35 2.56 5.83 -14.76
CA ALA A 35 3.81 6.00 -15.52
C ALA A 35 5.02 6.38 -14.66
N ASP A 36 4.81 6.84 -13.42
CA ASP A 36 5.85 7.21 -12.47
C ASP A 36 6.17 6.11 -11.44
N VAL A 37 5.48 4.97 -11.51
CA VAL A 37 5.77 3.80 -10.67
C VAL A 37 7.13 3.22 -11.02
N ARG A 38 8.01 3.03 -10.03
CA ARG A 38 9.32 2.39 -10.20
C ARG A 38 9.53 1.29 -9.18
N VAL A 39 10.02 0.15 -9.65
CA VAL A 39 10.46 -0.98 -8.82
C VAL A 39 11.98 -0.88 -8.64
N GLN A 40 12.44 -0.65 -7.41
CA GLN A 40 13.84 -0.42 -7.09
C GLN A 40 14.36 -1.51 -6.15
N PRO A 41 15.54 -2.12 -6.42
CA PRO A 41 16.09 -3.16 -5.57
C PRO A 41 16.47 -2.59 -4.19
N VAL A 42 16.10 -3.31 -3.14
CA VAL A 42 16.60 -3.12 -1.77
C VAL A 42 17.71 -4.13 -1.50
N ASP A 43 17.49 -5.38 -1.88
CA ASP A 43 18.47 -6.47 -1.86
C ASP A 43 18.21 -7.48 -3.00
N SER A 44 18.81 -8.67 -2.92
CA SER A 44 18.69 -9.73 -3.94
C SER A 44 17.29 -10.36 -4.05
N THR A 45 16.44 -10.14 -3.06
CA THR A 45 15.14 -10.79 -2.85
C THR A 45 14.02 -9.81 -2.57
N CYS A 46 14.32 -8.52 -2.36
CA CYS A 46 13.34 -7.51 -2.02
C CYS A 46 13.51 -6.26 -2.88
N TRP A 47 12.38 -5.73 -3.35
CA TRP A 47 12.29 -4.46 -4.04
C TRP A 47 11.28 -3.57 -3.33
N ARG A 48 11.57 -2.27 -3.31
CA ARG A 48 10.59 -1.25 -2.95
C ARG A 48 9.93 -0.74 -4.22
N VAL A 49 8.66 -0.40 -4.11
CA VAL A 49 7.90 0.24 -5.18
C VAL A 49 7.61 1.66 -4.76
N VAL A 50 8.01 2.60 -5.61
CA VAL A 50 7.99 4.03 -5.30
C VAL A 50 7.31 4.84 -6.40
N ASP A 51 6.70 5.94 -5.99
CA ASP A 51 6.35 7.05 -6.87
C ASP A 51 7.61 7.86 -7.17
N ALA A 52 8.06 7.86 -8.43
CA ALA A 52 9.28 8.57 -8.83
C ALA A 52 9.10 10.08 -8.96
N ALA A 53 7.87 10.59 -9.01
CA ALA A 53 7.59 12.02 -9.00
C ALA A 53 7.63 12.61 -7.58
N ALA A 54 7.45 11.77 -6.55
CA ALA A 54 7.50 12.17 -5.16
C ALA A 54 8.93 12.55 -4.71
N ALA A 55 9.01 13.51 -3.77
CA ALA A 55 10.29 14.00 -3.26
C ALA A 55 11.03 12.91 -2.47
N TRP A 56 12.36 12.90 -2.55
CA TRP A 56 13.16 11.94 -1.79
C TRP A 56 12.96 12.11 -0.28
N GLY A 57 12.59 11.02 0.41
CA GLY A 57 12.30 11.03 1.84
C GLY A 57 10.84 11.35 2.19
N ASP A 58 10.00 11.65 1.20
CA ASP A 58 8.55 11.73 1.40
C ASP A 58 8.00 10.35 1.78
N PRO A 59 7.31 10.21 2.93
CA PRO A 59 6.67 8.96 3.28
C PRO A 59 5.69 8.47 2.20
N GLU A 60 4.97 9.37 1.52
CA GLU A 60 3.98 9.05 0.48
C GLU A 60 4.62 8.47 -0.79
N MET A 61 5.93 8.68 -0.99
CA MET A 61 6.69 8.09 -2.09
C MET A 61 6.61 6.56 -2.08
N LEU A 62 6.52 5.91 -0.91
CA LEU A 62 6.48 4.45 -0.82
C LEU A 62 5.07 3.91 -1.11
N ILE A 63 4.96 3.19 -2.21
CA ILE A 63 3.71 2.55 -2.67
C ILE A 63 3.59 1.14 -2.09
N GLY A 64 4.68 0.38 -2.07
CA GLY A 64 4.65 -1.03 -1.67
C GLY A 64 5.99 -1.73 -1.75
N PHE A 65 5.95 -3.06 -1.64
CA PHE A 65 7.11 -3.94 -1.71
C PHE A 65 6.83 -5.14 -2.58
N VAL A 66 7.89 -5.66 -3.19
CA VAL A 66 7.90 -6.96 -3.86
C VAL A 66 8.93 -7.84 -3.16
N GLU A 67 8.50 -9.01 -2.72
CA GLU A 67 9.35 -10.02 -2.08
C GLU A 67 9.45 -11.24 -2.98
N ARG A 68 10.66 -11.72 -3.25
CA ARG A 68 10.88 -12.95 -4.02
C ARG A 68 10.54 -14.17 -3.16
N THR A 69 9.71 -15.06 -3.68
CA THR A 69 9.40 -16.36 -3.08
C THR A 69 10.09 -17.49 -3.86
N ALA A 70 9.83 -18.75 -3.46
CA ALA A 70 10.38 -19.92 -4.15
C ALA A 70 9.83 -20.08 -5.58
N ASP A 71 8.61 -19.61 -5.82
CA ASP A 71 7.81 -19.84 -7.03
C ASP A 71 7.39 -18.55 -7.75
N GLY A 72 7.72 -17.38 -7.21
CA GLY A 72 7.36 -16.10 -7.82
C GLY A 72 7.72 -14.91 -6.95
N PHE A 73 6.77 -13.96 -6.87
CA PHE A 73 6.93 -12.68 -6.21
C PHE A 73 5.63 -12.28 -5.50
N ASP A 74 5.73 -11.98 -4.21
CA ASP A 74 4.62 -11.45 -3.42
C ASP A 74 4.66 -9.92 -3.42
N CYS A 75 3.55 -9.31 -3.80
CA CYS A 75 3.35 -7.87 -3.84
C CYS A 75 2.55 -7.43 -2.61
N THR A 76 3.07 -6.46 -1.86
CA THR A 76 2.39 -5.87 -0.70
C THR A 76 2.18 -4.37 -0.92
N LEU A 77 0.94 -3.90 -0.91
CA LEU A 77 0.60 -2.48 -1.00
C LEU A 77 0.62 -1.81 0.37
N MET A 78 1.17 -0.59 0.46
CA MET A 78 1.10 0.22 1.69
C MET A 78 -0.30 0.70 2.02
N ALA A 79 -1.15 0.88 1.01
CA ALA A 79 -2.56 1.23 1.20
C ALA A 79 -3.42 0.04 1.68
N ALA A 80 -2.94 -1.20 1.52
CA ALA A 80 -3.67 -2.42 1.86
C ALA A 80 -2.70 -3.48 2.43
N LEU A 81 -2.08 -3.18 3.58
CA LEU A 81 -1.04 -4.00 4.21
C LEU A 81 -1.44 -5.46 4.52
N HIS A 82 -2.74 -5.74 4.58
CA HIS A 82 -3.28 -7.06 4.86
C HIS A 82 -3.52 -7.90 3.59
N GLU A 83 -3.39 -7.29 2.41
CA GLU A 83 -3.59 -7.93 1.12
C GLU A 83 -2.22 -8.19 0.48
N ARG A 84 -2.08 -9.39 -0.10
CA ARG A 84 -0.91 -9.80 -0.86
C ARG A 84 -1.35 -10.38 -2.18
N GLU A 85 -0.75 -9.90 -3.26
CA GLU A 85 -0.94 -10.45 -4.60
C GLU A 85 0.30 -11.21 -5.01
N HIS A 86 0.13 -12.44 -5.51
CA HIS A 86 1.23 -13.26 -5.98
C HIS A 86 1.36 -13.19 -7.50
N THR A 87 2.58 -12.97 -7.99
CA THR A 87 2.87 -12.86 -9.42
C THR A 87 4.04 -13.76 -9.84
N SER A 88 4.04 -14.18 -11.10
CA SER A 88 5.04 -15.11 -11.64
C SER A 88 6.34 -14.43 -12.09
N SER A 89 6.38 -13.11 -12.16
CA SER A 89 7.56 -12.36 -12.61
C SER A 89 7.60 -10.94 -12.04
N LEU A 90 8.79 -10.36 -11.98
CA LEU A 90 8.98 -8.98 -11.52
C LEU A 90 8.28 -7.96 -12.44
N GLN A 91 8.16 -8.26 -13.74
CA GLN A 91 7.40 -7.41 -14.67
C GLN A 91 5.90 -7.44 -14.34
N ALA A 92 5.33 -8.62 -14.08
CA ALA A 92 3.93 -8.74 -13.68
C ALA A 92 3.66 -8.04 -12.33
N ALA A 93 4.63 -8.10 -11.40
CA ALA A 93 4.57 -7.32 -10.16
C ALA A 93 4.53 -5.81 -10.45
N HIS A 94 5.39 -5.30 -11.34
CA HIS A 94 5.37 -3.89 -11.74
C HIS A 94 4.01 -3.48 -12.36
N GLU A 95 3.51 -4.26 -13.31
CA GLU A 95 2.19 -4.03 -13.93
C GLU A 95 1.06 -4.05 -12.91
N TYR A 96 1.13 -4.93 -11.88
CA TYR A 96 0.18 -4.91 -10.77
C TYR A 96 0.16 -3.56 -10.06
N PHE A 97 1.33 -3.00 -9.68
CA PHE A 97 1.36 -1.70 -9.01
C PHE A 97 0.88 -0.55 -9.91
N GLU A 98 1.20 -0.57 -11.21
CA GLU A 98 0.67 0.42 -12.17
C GLU A 98 -0.85 0.38 -12.23
N HIS A 99 -1.46 -0.81 -12.21
CA HIS A 99 -2.93 -0.96 -12.21
C HIS A 99 -3.60 -0.46 -10.92
N GLN A 100 -2.90 -0.52 -9.78
CA GLN A 100 -3.41 -0.04 -8.50
C GLN A 100 -3.29 1.48 -8.36
N CYS A 101 -2.45 2.12 -9.18
CA CYS A 101 -2.22 3.56 -9.19
C CYS A 101 -3.22 4.31 -10.09
N GLY A 102 -3.38 5.59 -9.79
CA GLY A 102 -4.33 6.47 -10.47
C GLY A 102 -5.76 6.22 -10.02
N GLY A 103 -6.59 7.28 -10.02
CA GLY A 103 -7.98 7.25 -9.55
C GLY A 103 -8.95 6.32 -10.30
N ARG A 104 -8.47 5.38 -11.12
CA ARG A 104 -9.29 4.37 -11.82
C ARG A 104 -9.96 3.39 -10.84
N HIS A 105 -9.49 3.28 -9.60
CA HIS A 105 -10.12 2.44 -8.57
C HIS A 105 -11.32 3.10 -7.85
N LEU A 106 -11.58 4.41 -8.09
CA LEU A 106 -12.71 5.13 -7.47
C LEU A 106 -13.98 5.12 -8.33
N VAL A 107 -13.96 4.49 -9.51
CA VAL A 107 -15.10 4.34 -10.42
C VAL A 107 -15.42 2.87 -10.70
N ASP A 108 -15.58 2.06 -9.65
CA ASP A 108 -16.41 0.85 -9.74
C ASP A 108 -17.32 0.66 -8.51
N HIS A 109 -18.00 1.74 -8.15
CA HIS A 109 -19.18 1.71 -7.28
C HIS A 109 -20.46 2.08 -8.05
N GLY A 110 -20.72 1.40 -9.17
CA GLY A 110 -22.00 1.59 -9.82
C GLY A 110 -22.14 0.95 -11.20
N SER A 111 -22.45 -0.36 -11.24
CA SER A 111 -23.50 -0.92 -12.12
C SER A 111 -23.62 -2.44 -11.94
N ARG A 112 -24.01 -2.90 -10.73
CA ARG A 112 -24.77 -4.15 -10.63
C ARG A 112 -26.23 -3.83 -10.91
N SER A 113 -26.53 -3.58 -12.19
CA SER A 113 -27.91 -3.50 -12.65
C SER A 113 -28.49 -4.92 -12.62
N GLN A 114 -29.37 -5.18 -11.67
CA GLN A 114 -30.31 -6.29 -11.75
C GLN A 114 -31.16 -6.09 -13.01
N ARG A 115 -31.09 -7.04 -13.96
CA ARG A 115 -32.22 -7.67 -14.65
C ARG A 115 -31.72 -8.60 -15.76
#